data_AF-A0A178AJE2-F1
#
_entry.id   AF-A0A178AJE2-F1
#
_cell.length_a   1.000
_cell.length_b   1.000
_cell.length_c   1.000
_cell.angle_alpha   90.00
_cell.angle_beta   90.00
_cell.angle_gamma   90.00
#
_symmetry.space_group_name_H-M   'P 1'
#
loop_
_entity.id
_entity.type
_entity.pdbx_description
1 polymer ?
#
loop_
_entity_poly.entity_id
_entity_poly.type
_entity_poly.pdbx_seq_one_letter_code
_entity_poly.pdbx_strand_id
1 'polypeptide(L)'
;MAKKQAFGKKELKALYATYGEQDRYNYGQFNPNTRNLTTGATHVGHHCERCNKTMSKSCFENLHYAFCPKYVTRQDRRERCGERMCLRSDGCGTHRRVLGFNKALYRAADGEDVEFDEFDDKGHQNVDVEQEGSGHDKAAEVAVVDAAAETYIAEHGYLPATFHGDYFEQRARKMSYAHAEQSLVSQVGLTKSEGLAKGKPAHGKRNKRGSVIAEGNNLRDSVQQLKGTYNGSAIQPKVKDRSDMNRSFAPKGAKPKKSAKTYS
;
A
#
# COMPACT_ATOMS: atom_id res chain seq x y z
N MET A 1 6.40 45.82 5.40
CA MET A 1 6.13 44.43 5.85
C MET A 1 5.39 43.71 4.73
N ALA A 2 5.97 42.66 4.14
CA ALA A 2 5.31 41.92 3.07
C ALA A 2 4.10 41.16 3.65
N LYS A 3 2.91 41.37 3.07
CA LYS A 3 1.73 40.55 3.40
C LYS A 3 2.04 39.12 2.97
N LYS A 4 2.22 38.22 3.94
CA LYS A 4 2.31 36.79 3.66
C LYS A 4 1.02 36.34 2.97
N GLN A 5 1.18 35.46 2.00
CA GLN A 5 0.13 35.05 1.09
C GLN A 5 -0.73 33.99 1.79
N ALA A 6 -2.02 34.27 1.95
CA ALA A 6 -2.98 33.32 2.53
C ALA A 6 -2.91 31.96 1.81
N PHE A 7 -3.08 30.87 2.56
CA PHE A 7 -2.96 29.49 2.08
C PHE A 7 -3.83 29.27 0.83
N GLY A 8 -3.18 29.25 -0.33
CA GLY A 8 -3.83 29.39 -1.62
C GLY A 8 -3.87 28.10 -2.42
N LYS A 9 -4.21 28.26 -3.70
CA LYS A 9 -4.31 27.15 -4.65
C LYS A 9 -2.97 26.44 -4.87
N LYS A 10 -1.84 27.15 -4.80
CA LYS A 10 -0.51 26.55 -5.04
C LYS A 10 -0.13 25.65 -3.87
N GLU A 11 -0.38 26.11 -2.67
CA GLU A 11 -0.12 25.44 -1.41
C GLU A 11 -1.00 24.20 -1.29
N LEU A 12 -2.30 24.30 -1.63
CA LEU A 12 -3.20 23.13 -1.71
C LEU A 12 -2.71 22.08 -2.69
N LYS A 13 -2.26 22.49 -3.88
CA LYS A 13 -1.73 21.57 -4.89
C LYS A 13 -0.47 20.87 -4.41
N ALA A 14 0.46 21.61 -3.80
CA ALA A 14 1.65 21.03 -3.19
C ALA A 14 1.27 20.04 -2.09
N LEU A 15 0.27 20.36 -1.27
CA LEU A 15 -0.12 19.52 -0.13
C LEU A 15 -0.68 18.21 -0.66
N TYR A 16 -1.55 18.27 -1.65
CA TYR A 16 -2.17 17.08 -2.23
C TYR A 16 -1.25 16.27 -3.14
N ALA A 17 -0.16 16.85 -3.64
CA ALA A 17 0.89 16.11 -4.35
C ALA A 17 1.58 15.06 -3.45
N THR A 18 1.53 15.25 -2.12
CA THR A 18 2.12 14.30 -1.16
C THR A 18 1.25 13.06 -0.89
N TYR A 19 0.06 12.96 -1.51
CA TYR A 19 -0.85 11.83 -1.29
C TYR A 19 -0.58 10.72 -2.30
N GLY A 20 0.34 9.83 -1.94
CA GLY A 20 0.66 8.62 -2.70
C GLY A 20 1.20 8.90 -4.11
N GLU A 21 1.31 7.86 -4.92
CA GLU A 21 1.94 7.95 -6.25
C GLU A 21 1.05 8.58 -7.32
N GLN A 22 -0.26 8.63 -7.11
CA GLN A 22 -1.23 8.89 -8.18
C GLN A 22 -1.66 10.36 -8.33
N ASP A 23 -1.17 11.26 -7.47
CA ASP A 23 -1.45 12.72 -7.44
C ASP A 23 -2.83 13.11 -8.03
N ARG A 24 -3.87 12.45 -7.51
CA ARG A 24 -5.20 12.47 -8.12
C ARG A 24 -5.83 13.86 -8.12
N TYR A 25 -5.43 14.71 -7.18
CA TYR A 25 -5.93 16.08 -7.08
C TYR A 25 -5.37 17.00 -8.17
N ASN A 26 -4.08 16.86 -8.48
CA ASN A 26 -3.44 17.72 -9.49
C ASN A 26 -3.69 17.25 -10.92
N TYR A 27 -4.21 16.03 -11.09
CA TYR A 27 -4.61 15.51 -12.39
C TYR A 27 -5.60 16.43 -13.10
N GLY A 28 -5.47 16.54 -14.44
CA GLY A 28 -6.31 17.41 -15.28
C GLY A 28 -7.81 17.08 -15.20
N GLN A 29 -8.14 15.82 -14.89
CA GLN A 29 -9.50 15.32 -14.70
C GLN A 29 -9.77 14.95 -13.24
N PHE A 30 -9.44 15.84 -12.31
CA PHE A 30 -9.79 15.64 -10.89
C PHE A 30 -11.29 15.37 -10.72
N ASN A 31 -11.62 14.25 -10.07
CA ASN A 31 -13.00 13.89 -9.74
C ASN A 31 -13.40 14.46 -8.36
N PRO A 32 -14.31 15.45 -8.29
CA PRO A 32 -14.76 16.05 -7.02
C PRO A 32 -15.50 15.05 -6.10
N ASN A 33 -16.00 13.96 -6.68
CA ASN A 33 -16.67 12.88 -5.97
C ASN A 33 -15.69 11.87 -5.35
N THR A 34 -14.37 12.09 -5.48
CA THR A 34 -13.37 11.31 -4.75
C THR A 34 -13.62 11.46 -3.25
N ARG A 35 -13.94 10.35 -2.60
CA ARG A 35 -14.15 10.24 -1.16
C ARG A 35 -12.81 10.12 -0.43
N ASN A 36 -11.87 9.36 -0.99
CA ASN A 36 -10.55 9.18 -0.38
C ASN A 36 -9.46 9.33 -1.45
N LEU A 37 -8.55 10.27 -1.25
CA LEU A 37 -7.50 10.58 -2.22
C LEU A 37 -6.43 9.48 -2.31
N THR A 38 -6.16 8.79 -1.20
CA THR A 38 -5.13 7.76 -1.09
C THR A 38 -5.59 6.43 -1.70
N THR A 39 -6.78 5.96 -1.33
CA THR A 39 -7.33 4.70 -1.88
C THR A 39 -8.03 4.90 -3.22
N GLY A 40 -8.40 6.13 -3.53
CA GLY A 40 -9.13 6.44 -4.75
C GLY A 40 -10.62 6.16 -4.72
N ALA A 41 -11.17 5.80 -3.55
CA ALA A 41 -12.60 5.55 -3.39
C ALA A 41 -13.42 6.78 -3.81
N THR A 42 -14.55 6.56 -4.49
CA THR A 42 -15.47 7.61 -4.95
C THR A 42 -16.85 7.44 -4.31
N HIS A 43 -17.61 8.53 -4.23
CA HIS A 43 -19.01 8.50 -3.80
C HIS A 43 -19.84 9.45 -4.65
N VAL A 44 -20.89 8.92 -5.28
CA VAL A 44 -21.74 9.66 -6.22
C VAL A 44 -22.76 10.52 -5.45
N GLY A 45 -23.24 11.61 -6.07
CA GLY A 45 -24.41 12.35 -5.59
C GLY A 45 -24.18 13.34 -4.45
N HIS A 46 -22.92 13.63 -4.09
CA HIS A 46 -22.65 14.64 -3.07
C HIS A 46 -22.72 16.07 -3.61
N HIS A 47 -23.53 16.87 -2.92
CA HIS A 47 -23.56 18.32 -3.09
C HIS A 47 -22.64 18.97 -2.07
N CYS A 48 -22.08 20.12 -2.42
CA CYS A 48 -21.33 20.93 -1.48
C CYS A 48 -22.32 21.64 -0.54
N GLU A 49 -22.25 21.36 0.77
CA GLU A 49 -23.14 21.94 1.79
C GLU A 49 -23.07 23.47 1.87
N ARG A 50 -21.94 24.06 1.47
CA ARG A 50 -21.75 25.52 1.48
C ARG A 50 -22.26 26.19 0.19
N CYS A 51 -22.13 25.52 -0.95
CA CYS A 51 -22.57 26.06 -2.24
C CYS A 51 -24.02 25.68 -2.59
N ASN A 52 -24.56 24.61 -1.98
CA ASN A 52 -25.79 23.93 -2.39
C ASN A 52 -25.81 23.54 -3.88
N LYS A 53 -24.65 23.15 -4.42
CA LYS A 53 -24.44 22.77 -5.83
C LYS A 53 -23.63 21.48 -5.90
N THR A 54 -23.66 20.81 -7.07
CA THR A 54 -22.79 19.67 -7.35
C THR A 54 -21.34 20.01 -7.02
N MET A 55 -20.66 19.11 -6.31
CA MET A 55 -19.27 19.31 -5.93
C MET A 55 -18.38 19.54 -7.16
N SER A 56 -17.50 20.53 -7.06
CA SER A 56 -16.50 20.85 -8.10
C SER A 56 -15.14 21.09 -7.47
N LYS A 57 -14.08 21.14 -8.29
CA LYS A 57 -12.72 21.45 -7.82
C LYS A 57 -12.65 22.77 -7.05
N SER A 58 -13.44 23.77 -7.46
CA SER A 58 -13.53 25.06 -6.76
C SER A 58 -13.96 24.93 -5.30
N CYS A 59 -14.75 23.92 -4.93
CA CYS A 59 -15.14 23.69 -3.54
C CYS A 59 -13.95 23.30 -2.65
N PHE A 60 -12.91 22.68 -3.23
CA PHE A 60 -11.67 22.37 -2.53
C PHE A 60 -10.72 23.57 -2.52
N GLU A 61 -10.61 24.28 -3.66
CA GLU A 61 -9.78 25.48 -3.78
C GLU A 61 -10.25 26.62 -2.86
N ASN A 62 -11.55 26.68 -2.55
CA ASN A 62 -12.15 27.62 -1.60
C ASN A 62 -12.29 27.03 -0.18
N LEU A 63 -11.66 25.89 0.11
CA LEU A 63 -11.68 25.27 1.44
C LEU A 63 -13.11 25.04 2.00
N HIS A 64 -14.07 24.68 1.15
CA HIS A 64 -15.37 24.15 1.63
C HIS A 64 -15.20 22.68 2.06
N TYR A 65 -14.38 21.96 1.28
CA TYR A 65 -13.96 20.59 1.54
C TYR A 65 -12.44 20.51 1.47
N ALA A 66 -11.89 19.56 2.20
CA ALA A 66 -10.47 19.21 2.15
C ALA A 66 -10.30 17.69 2.25
N PHE A 67 -9.12 17.20 1.88
CA PHE A 67 -8.72 15.84 2.20
C PHE A 67 -7.89 15.86 3.48
N CYS A 68 -8.10 14.88 4.37
CA CYS A 68 -7.42 14.83 5.65
C CYS A 68 -5.91 14.57 5.49
N PRO A 69 -5.03 15.51 5.90
CA PRO A 69 -3.59 15.39 5.78
C PRO A 69 -2.95 14.48 6.81
N LYS A 70 -3.66 14.08 7.87
CA LYS A 70 -3.05 13.24 8.91
C LYS A 70 -2.55 11.92 8.37
N TYR A 71 -1.39 11.51 8.85
CA TYR A 71 -0.77 10.25 8.49
C TYR A 71 -1.40 9.10 9.28
N VAL A 72 -1.54 7.96 8.60
CA VAL A 72 -2.02 6.69 9.12
C VAL A 72 -1.12 5.58 8.61
N THR A 73 -1.03 4.49 9.36
CA THR A 73 -0.30 3.29 8.92
C THR A 73 -1.31 2.28 8.38
N ARG A 74 -1.20 1.91 7.11
CA ARG A 74 -2.04 0.88 6.46
C ARG A 74 -1.12 -0.14 5.77
N GLN A 75 -1.32 -1.43 6.04
CA GLN A 75 -0.50 -2.50 5.44
C GLN A 75 1.00 -2.22 5.55
N ASP A 76 1.46 -1.86 6.76
CA ASP A 76 2.84 -1.49 7.08
C ASP A 76 3.42 -0.30 6.31
N ARG A 77 2.58 0.43 5.56
CA ARG A 77 2.95 1.66 4.87
C ARG A 77 2.36 2.87 5.57
N ARG A 78 3.23 3.85 5.84
CA ARG A 78 2.84 5.14 6.39
C ARG A 78 2.39 6.04 5.26
N GLU A 79 1.11 6.40 5.24
CA GLU A 79 0.49 7.20 4.18
C GLU A 79 -0.46 8.25 4.75
N ARG A 80 -0.80 9.28 3.98
CA ARG A 80 -1.83 10.24 4.39
C ARG A 80 -3.21 9.59 4.36
N CYS A 81 -4.08 9.96 5.31
CA CYS A 81 -5.42 9.42 5.48
C CYS A 81 -6.27 9.53 4.21
N GLY A 82 -6.21 10.69 3.54
CA GLY A 82 -6.87 10.88 2.25
C GLY A 82 -8.37 11.11 2.32
N GLU A 83 -9.02 10.92 3.46
CA GLU A 83 -10.48 10.99 3.56
C GLU A 83 -10.99 12.43 3.41
N ARG A 84 -11.96 12.62 2.52
CA ARG A 84 -12.62 13.90 2.29
C ARG A 84 -13.45 14.30 3.51
N MET A 85 -13.35 15.56 3.89
CA MET A 85 -14.12 16.17 4.98
C MET A 85 -14.64 17.55 4.60
N CYS A 86 -15.80 17.93 5.16
CA CYS A 86 -16.29 19.29 5.12
C CYS A 86 -15.54 20.10 6.19
N LEU A 87 -15.01 21.28 5.87
CA LEU A 87 -14.26 22.05 6.88
C LEU A 87 -15.15 22.66 7.98
N ARG A 88 -16.48 22.59 7.81
CA ARG A 88 -17.46 22.90 8.86
C ARG A 88 -17.86 21.68 9.71
N SER A 89 -17.48 20.46 9.32
CA SER A 89 -17.78 19.26 10.11
C SER A 89 -16.75 19.04 11.22
N ASP A 90 -16.97 18.00 12.03
CA ASP A 90 -16.04 17.56 13.09
C ASP A 90 -14.82 16.79 12.51
N GLY A 91 -14.38 17.06 11.28
CA GLY A 91 -13.25 16.38 10.64
C GLY A 91 -13.63 15.22 9.71
N CYS A 92 -12.64 14.41 9.32
CA CYS A 92 -12.88 13.17 8.60
C CYS A 92 -13.16 12.08 9.64
N GLY A 93 -14.11 11.17 9.43
CA GLY A 93 -14.70 10.34 10.51
C GLY A 93 -13.73 9.65 11.49
N THR A 94 -12.48 9.43 11.10
CA THR A 94 -11.38 8.92 11.96
C THR A 94 -10.56 10.00 12.67
N HIS A 95 -10.38 11.19 12.10
CA HIS A 95 -9.59 12.29 12.66
C HIS A 95 -10.49 13.48 13.03
N ARG A 96 -11.00 13.44 14.26
CA ARG A 96 -11.98 14.43 14.74
C ARG A 96 -11.36 15.80 15.04
N ARG A 97 -12.12 16.87 14.77
CA ARG A 97 -11.70 18.26 15.05
C ARG A 97 -11.53 18.49 16.55
N VAL A 98 -12.44 17.95 17.37
CA VAL A 98 -12.37 18.08 18.84
C VAL A 98 -11.10 17.50 19.47
N LEU A 99 -10.47 16.52 18.80
CA LEU A 99 -9.19 15.94 19.23
C LEU A 99 -7.98 16.74 18.73
N GLY A 100 -8.22 17.86 18.04
CA GLY A 100 -7.18 18.73 17.53
C GLY A 100 -6.54 18.29 16.22
N PHE A 101 -7.12 17.31 15.51
CA PHE A 101 -6.66 16.98 14.18
C PHE A 101 -7.03 18.07 13.17
N ASN A 102 -6.24 18.18 12.10
CA ASN A 102 -6.47 19.10 10.98
C ASN A 102 -6.56 20.59 11.36
N LYS A 103 -6.07 21.01 12.55
CA LYS A 103 -6.04 22.41 13.00
C LYS A 103 -5.53 23.38 11.94
N ALA A 104 -4.41 23.03 11.30
CA ALA A 104 -3.80 23.79 10.21
C ALA A 104 -4.77 24.04 9.05
N LEU A 105 -5.59 23.07 8.63
CA LEU A 105 -6.59 23.28 7.57
C LEU A 105 -7.73 24.21 8.02
N TYR A 106 -8.16 24.13 9.28
CA TYR A 106 -9.21 25.02 9.78
C TYR A 106 -8.71 26.47 9.86
N ARG A 107 -7.49 26.68 10.39
CA ARG A 107 -6.82 27.99 10.42
C ARG A 107 -6.68 28.57 9.01
N ALA A 108 -6.25 27.76 8.04
CA ALA A 108 -6.18 28.16 6.64
C ALA A 108 -7.57 28.55 6.08
N ALA A 109 -8.63 27.82 6.45
CA ALA A 109 -10.00 28.12 6.02
C ALA A 109 -10.57 29.41 6.63
N ASP A 110 -10.09 29.76 7.82
CA ASP A 110 -10.38 31.02 8.52
C ASP A 110 -9.51 32.19 7.98
N GLY A 111 -8.61 31.91 7.04
CA GLY A 111 -7.74 32.90 6.39
C GLY A 111 -6.44 33.20 7.14
N GLU A 112 -6.09 32.39 8.14
CA GLU A 112 -4.81 32.49 8.82
C GLU A 112 -3.66 31.94 7.96
N ASP A 113 -2.46 32.46 8.22
CA ASP A 113 -1.24 31.93 7.66
C ASP A 113 -0.86 30.61 8.35
N VAL A 114 -0.56 29.62 7.53
CA VAL A 114 -0.25 28.25 7.97
C VAL A 114 1.01 27.79 7.26
N GLU A 115 1.95 27.27 8.04
CA GLU A 115 3.22 26.77 7.51
C GLU A 115 3.06 25.33 7.04
N PHE A 116 3.79 24.96 6.00
CA PHE A 116 3.64 23.66 5.37
C PHE A 116 4.08 22.51 6.30
N ASP A 117 5.09 22.76 7.12
CA ASP A 117 5.63 21.85 8.14
C ASP A 117 4.59 21.49 9.22
N GLU A 118 3.49 22.22 9.35
CA GLU A 118 2.36 21.84 10.22
C GLU A 118 1.61 20.60 9.71
N PHE A 119 1.76 20.27 8.42
CA PHE A 119 1.16 19.09 7.81
C PHE A 119 2.06 17.86 7.82
N ASP A 120 3.32 18.00 8.25
CA ASP A 120 4.28 16.90 8.25
C ASP A 120 4.09 15.93 9.42
N ASP A 121 4.61 14.72 9.25
CA ASP A 121 4.51 13.64 10.24
C ASP A 121 5.54 13.80 11.35
N LYS A 122 5.33 14.78 12.24
CA LYS A 122 6.26 15.08 13.35
C LYS A 122 6.43 13.91 14.34
N GLY A 123 5.49 12.97 14.37
CA GLY A 123 5.50 11.83 15.29
C GLY A 123 6.27 10.61 14.80
N HIS A 124 6.79 10.63 13.57
CA HIS A 124 7.48 9.49 12.96
C HIS A 124 8.91 9.80 12.49
N GLN A 125 9.42 10.99 12.85
CA GLN A 125 10.85 11.31 12.69
C GLN A 125 11.64 10.34 13.58
N ASN A 126 12.39 9.43 12.97
CA ASN A 126 13.19 8.37 13.60
C ASN A 126 12.43 7.12 14.04
N VAL A 127 11.66 6.54 13.11
CA VAL A 127 11.80 5.10 12.95
C VAL A 127 12.22 4.87 11.50
N ASP A 128 13.42 5.34 11.17
CA ASP A 128 14.32 4.45 10.45
C ASP A 128 14.40 3.23 11.35
N VAL A 129 13.46 2.31 11.15
CA VAL A 129 13.67 0.92 11.46
C VAL A 129 14.81 0.55 10.52
N GLU A 130 16.04 0.90 10.91
CA GLU A 130 17.03 -0.15 11.05
C GLU A 130 16.24 -1.28 11.68
N GLN A 131 15.95 -2.28 10.88
CA GLN A 131 15.35 -3.51 11.35
C GLN A 131 16.43 -4.17 12.21
N GLU A 132 16.73 -3.55 13.37
CA GLU A 132 17.42 -4.07 14.54
C GLU A 132 16.49 -5.14 15.14
N GLY A 133 16.22 -6.15 14.34
CA GLY A 133 15.18 -7.14 14.54
C GLY A 133 15.60 -8.51 14.02
N SER A 134 16.90 -8.73 13.88
CA SER A 134 17.56 -9.98 14.20
C SER A 134 19.02 -9.63 14.40
N GLY A 135 19.64 -10.04 15.50
CA GLY A 135 21.09 -10.01 15.66
C GLY A 135 21.75 -10.98 14.67
N HIS A 136 21.51 -10.81 13.38
CA HIS A 136 22.29 -11.44 12.34
C HIS A 136 23.63 -10.72 12.34
N ASP A 137 24.58 -11.37 13.00
CA ASP A 137 25.98 -11.01 12.97
C ASP A 137 26.42 -10.97 11.49
N LYS A 138 26.47 -9.76 10.93
CA LYS A 138 26.86 -9.54 9.53
C LYS A 138 28.27 -10.09 9.29
N ALA A 139 29.14 -10.11 10.30
CA ALA A 139 30.47 -10.69 10.17
C ALA A 139 30.40 -12.21 10.00
N ALA A 140 29.54 -12.89 10.76
CA ALA A 140 29.30 -14.32 10.58
C ALA A 140 28.69 -14.63 9.20
N GLU A 141 27.80 -13.77 8.69
CA GLU A 141 27.23 -13.93 7.36
C GLU A 141 28.26 -13.77 6.25
N VAL A 142 29.12 -12.75 6.32
CA VAL A 142 30.20 -12.54 5.35
C VAL A 142 31.18 -13.72 5.38
N ALA A 143 31.55 -14.21 6.57
CA ALA A 143 32.46 -15.36 6.69
C ALA A 143 31.91 -16.64 6.02
N VAL A 144 30.60 -16.89 6.11
CA VAL A 144 29.98 -18.04 5.43
C VAL A 144 29.99 -17.88 3.91
N VAL A 145 29.76 -16.66 3.41
CA VAL A 145 29.79 -16.37 1.97
C VAL A 145 31.21 -16.51 1.41
N ASP A 146 32.22 -16.02 2.14
CA ASP A 146 33.61 -16.10 1.74
C ASP A 146 34.10 -17.56 1.71
N ALA A 147 33.75 -18.36 2.72
CA ALA A 147 34.05 -19.80 2.72
C ALA A 147 33.41 -20.55 1.54
N ALA A 148 32.17 -20.17 1.17
CA ALA A 148 31.50 -20.72 0.00
C ALA A 148 32.19 -20.28 -1.31
N ALA A 149 32.68 -19.04 -1.37
CA ALA A 149 33.43 -18.51 -2.52
C ALA A 149 34.77 -19.24 -2.70
N GLU A 150 35.52 -19.47 -1.61
CA GLU A 150 36.77 -20.24 -1.63
C GLU A 150 36.55 -21.67 -2.12
N THR A 151 35.50 -22.34 -1.65
CA THR A 151 35.13 -23.69 -2.10
C THR A 151 34.80 -23.70 -3.60
N TYR A 152 34.03 -22.71 -4.07
CA TYR A 152 33.68 -22.58 -5.48
C TYR A 152 34.92 -22.33 -6.36
N ILE A 153 35.85 -21.48 -5.91
CA ILE A 153 37.12 -21.23 -6.61
C ILE A 153 37.98 -22.51 -6.66
N ALA A 154 38.02 -23.29 -5.58
CA ALA A 154 38.77 -24.54 -5.55
C ALA A 154 38.21 -25.58 -6.55
N GLU A 155 36.90 -25.67 -6.71
CA GLU A 155 36.24 -26.61 -7.62
C GLU A 155 36.27 -26.16 -9.09
N HIS A 156 36.12 -24.87 -9.35
CA HIS A 156 35.92 -24.35 -10.71
C HIS A 156 37.08 -23.52 -11.26
N GLY A 157 38.04 -23.15 -10.41
CA GLY A 157 39.21 -22.34 -10.79
C GLY A 157 38.93 -20.85 -11.00
N TYR A 158 37.69 -20.39 -10.81
CA TYR A 158 37.30 -18.98 -10.90
C TYR A 158 36.02 -18.69 -10.08
N LEU A 159 35.79 -17.41 -9.75
CA LEU A 159 34.56 -16.94 -9.10
C LEU A 159 33.77 -16.05 -10.08
N PRO A 160 32.53 -16.42 -10.46
CA PRO A 160 31.73 -15.58 -11.35
C PRO A 160 31.34 -14.28 -10.65
N ALA A 161 31.27 -13.18 -11.40
CA ALA A 161 30.89 -11.86 -10.86
C ALA A 161 29.49 -11.85 -10.21
N THR A 162 28.62 -12.79 -10.58
CA THR A 162 27.27 -12.93 -10.03
C THR A 162 27.22 -13.75 -8.74
N PHE A 163 28.32 -14.41 -8.33
CA PHE A 163 28.34 -15.37 -7.23
C PHE A 163 27.66 -14.86 -5.96
N HIS A 164 28.07 -13.68 -5.48
CA HIS A 164 27.50 -13.11 -4.25
C HIS A 164 26.02 -12.77 -4.42
N GLY A 165 25.61 -12.22 -5.56
CA GLY A 165 24.21 -11.91 -5.85
C GLY A 165 23.34 -13.17 -5.88
N ASP A 166 23.79 -14.19 -6.62
CA ASP A 166 23.11 -15.48 -6.74
C ASP A 166 23.02 -16.20 -5.38
N TYR A 167 24.08 -16.11 -4.56
CA TYR A 167 24.13 -16.68 -3.22
C TYR A 167 23.07 -16.04 -2.30
N PHE A 168 23.01 -14.71 -2.23
CA PHE A 168 22.03 -14.00 -1.40
C PHE A 168 20.60 -14.23 -1.89
N GLU A 169 20.38 -14.26 -3.21
CA GLU A 169 19.07 -14.58 -3.77
C GLU A 169 18.62 -16.00 -3.40
N GLN A 170 19.49 -17.01 -3.55
CA GLN A 170 19.17 -18.39 -3.18
C GLN A 170 18.88 -18.52 -1.68
N ARG A 171 19.65 -17.83 -0.85
CA ARG A 171 19.42 -17.80 0.60
C ARG A 171 18.09 -17.14 0.96
N ALA A 172 17.78 -15.98 0.37
CA ALA A 172 16.50 -15.31 0.57
C ALA A 172 15.31 -16.19 0.17
N ARG A 173 15.44 -16.94 -0.94
CA ARG A 173 14.45 -17.94 -1.35
C ARG A 173 14.33 -19.07 -0.31
N LYS A 174 15.43 -19.63 0.18
CA LYS A 174 15.39 -20.68 1.22
C LYS A 174 14.72 -20.20 2.51
N MET A 175 15.02 -18.96 2.93
CA MET A 175 14.39 -18.36 4.11
C MET A 175 12.89 -18.13 3.92
N SER A 176 12.45 -17.68 2.73
CA SER A 176 11.02 -17.49 2.47
C SER A 176 10.24 -18.81 2.50
N TYR A 177 10.83 -19.91 2.01
CA TYR A 177 10.24 -21.25 2.13
C TYR A 177 10.16 -21.72 3.59
N ALA A 178 11.22 -21.52 4.39
CA ALA A 178 11.22 -21.89 5.81
C ALA A 178 10.12 -21.15 6.60
N HIS A 179 9.91 -19.87 6.32
CA HIS A 179 8.82 -19.09 6.92
C HIS A 179 7.43 -19.58 6.46
N ALA A 180 7.28 -19.91 5.17
CA ALA A 180 6.02 -20.47 4.65
C ALA A 180 5.65 -21.80 5.30
N GLU A 181 6.63 -22.69 5.52
CA GLU A 181 6.43 -23.97 6.22
C GLU A 181 6.05 -23.77 7.70
N GLN A 182 6.72 -22.88 8.42
CA GLN A 182 6.37 -22.56 9.82
C GLN A 182 4.96 -21.96 9.95
N SER A 183 4.54 -21.14 8.99
CA SER A 183 3.19 -20.58 8.94
C SER A 183 2.14 -21.67 8.73
N LEU A 184 2.41 -22.65 7.85
CA LEU A 184 1.50 -23.77 7.60
C LEU A 184 1.38 -24.70 8.82
N VAL A 185 2.49 -25.01 9.50
CA VAL A 185 2.48 -25.82 10.73
C VAL A 185 1.67 -25.15 11.85
N SER A 186 1.75 -23.82 11.96
CA SER A 186 1.01 -23.05 12.97
C SER A 186 -0.50 -23.02 12.70
N GLN A 187 -0.94 -23.10 11.44
CA GLN A 187 -2.36 -23.14 11.07
C GLN A 187 -3.00 -24.52 11.26
N VAL A 188 -2.23 -25.60 11.17
CA VAL A 188 -2.73 -26.97 11.35
C VAL A 188 -2.81 -27.39 12.83
N GLY A 189 -2.17 -26.64 13.75
CA GLY A 189 -2.10 -26.95 15.18
C GLY A 189 -3.31 -26.57 16.06
N LEU A 190 -4.42 -26.08 15.49
CA LEU A 190 -5.60 -25.58 16.23
C LEU A 190 -6.85 -26.46 16.03
N THR A 191 -6.73 -27.76 16.33
CA THR A 191 -7.89 -28.59 16.72
C THR A 191 -7.53 -29.40 17.97
N LYS A 192 -7.21 -28.69 19.07
CA LYS A 192 -7.28 -29.32 20.40
C LYS A 192 -8.74 -29.64 20.67
N SER A 193 -9.10 -30.91 20.53
CA SER A 193 -10.35 -31.49 20.97
C SER A 193 -10.54 -31.21 22.46
N GLU A 194 -11.45 -30.29 22.77
CA GLU A 194 -11.90 -30.05 24.13
C GLU A 194 -12.52 -31.34 24.69
N GLY A 195 -12.07 -31.70 25.88
CA GLY A 195 -12.39 -32.93 26.56
C GLY A 195 -13.89 -33.17 26.73
N LEU A 196 -14.33 -34.35 26.32
CA LEU A 196 -15.60 -34.93 26.71
C LEU A 196 -15.69 -35.01 28.24
N ALA A 197 -16.60 -34.22 28.81
CA ALA A 197 -17.00 -34.31 30.20
C ALA A 197 -17.61 -35.68 30.52
N LYS A 198 -17.11 -36.34 31.56
CA LYS A 198 -17.64 -37.60 32.11
C LYS A 198 -19.00 -37.36 32.78
N GLY A 199 -20.09 -37.60 32.07
CA GLY A 199 -21.44 -37.69 32.63
C GLY A 199 -21.75 -39.08 33.19
N LYS A 200 -22.32 -39.14 34.40
CA LYS A 200 -22.77 -40.35 35.11
C LYS A 200 -23.96 -41.05 34.41
N PRO A 201 -24.16 -42.37 34.62
CA PRO A 201 -25.13 -43.18 33.88
C PRO A 201 -26.55 -43.07 34.44
N ALA A 202 -27.53 -42.85 33.55
CA ALA A 202 -28.94 -43.05 33.85
C ALA A 202 -29.48 -44.28 33.09
N HIS A 203 -30.05 -45.21 33.84
CA HIS A 203 -30.77 -46.39 33.37
C HIS A 203 -31.89 -46.04 32.36
N GLY A 204 -31.97 -46.75 31.23
CA GLY A 204 -33.12 -46.61 30.34
C GLY A 204 -33.07 -47.38 29.02
N LYS A 205 -33.47 -48.65 29.06
CA LYS A 205 -34.14 -49.45 28.00
C LYS A 205 -33.67 -49.29 26.53
N ARG A 206 -32.78 -50.22 26.16
CA ARG A 206 -32.90 -51.18 25.03
C ARG A 206 -33.87 -50.79 23.90
N ASN A 207 -33.32 -50.37 22.76
CA ASN A 207 -33.90 -50.68 21.45
C ASN A 207 -32.80 -51.03 20.43
N LYS A 208 -33.15 -52.03 19.63
CA LYS A 208 -32.33 -52.88 18.77
C LYS A 208 -32.42 -52.34 17.32
N ARG A 209 -31.28 -52.17 16.63
CA ARG A 209 -30.99 -52.59 15.22
C ARG A 209 -30.17 -51.57 14.39
N GLY A 210 -29.11 -52.10 13.76
CA GLY A 210 -28.47 -51.67 12.49
C GLY A 210 -27.35 -50.63 12.64
N SER A 211 -26.04 -50.96 12.69
CA SER A 211 -25.13 -51.38 11.59
C SER A 211 -25.25 -50.46 10.36
N VAL A 212 -24.22 -49.75 9.86
CA VAL A 212 -22.86 -50.17 9.52
C VAL A 212 -21.92 -48.96 9.62
N ILE A 213 -20.75 -49.14 10.23
CA ILE A 213 -19.62 -48.21 10.22
C ILE A 213 -18.68 -48.70 9.12
N ALA A 214 -18.29 -47.81 8.21
CA ALA A 214 -17.10 -47.97 7.38
C ALA A 214 -16.10 -46.89 7.81
N GLU A 215 -15.10 -47.34 8.58
CA GLU A 215 -13.88 -46.59 8.86
C GLU A 215 -12.96 -46.60 7.63
N GLY A 216 -12.13 -45.57 7.51
CA GLY A 216 -10.78 -45.76 6.99
C GLY A 216 -10.31 -44.77 5.94
N ASN A 217 -9.40 -43.91 6.39
CA ASN A 217 -8.21 -43.46 5.67
C ASN A 217 -8.41 -42.56 4.45
N ASN A 218 -8.04 -41.27 4.56
CA ASN A 218 -7.22 -40.57 3.56
C ASN A 218 -6.86 -39.16 4.01
N LEU A 219 -5.70 -39.01 4.67
CA LEU A 219 -5.06 -37.70 4.89
C LEU A 219 -3.55 -37.74 4.65
N ARG A 220 -3.05 -38.79 3.98
CA ARG A 220 -1.64 -38.91 3.56
C ARG A 220 -1.40 -38.71 2.07
N ASP A 221 -2.43 -38.76 1.22
CA ASP A 221 -2.28 -38.64 -0.24
C ASP A 221 -2.24 -37.19 -0.76
N SER A 222 -2.65 -36.21 0.05
CA SER A 222 -2.71 -34.80 -0.40
C SER A 222 -1.35 -34.09 -0.42
N VAL A 223 -0.31 -34.64 0.22
CA VAL A 223 1.03 -34.02 0.30
C VAL A 223 1.97 -34.50 -0.80
N GLN A 224 1.69 -35.64 -1.46
CA GLN A 224 2.50 -36.14 -2.58
C GLN A 224 2.12 -35.53 -3.95
N GLN A 225 0.90 -34.97 -4.12
CA GLN A 225 0.50 -34.34 -5.38
C GLN A 225 1.15 -32.97 -5.65
N LEU A 226 1.76 -32.30 -4.66
CA LEU A 226 2.44 -31.02 -4.86
C LEU A 226 3.92 -31.13 -5.26
N LYS A 227 4.50 -32.35 -5.25
CA LYS A 227 5.90 -32.58 -5.64
C LYS A 227 6.08 -33.04 -7.09
N GLY A 228 4.99 -33.18 -7.86
CA GLY A 228 4.99 -33.87 -9.16
C GLY A 228 4.96 -33.03 -10.44
N THR A 229 4.88 -31.69 -10.37
CA THR A 229 4.67 -30.88 -11.58
C THR A 229 5.56 -29.65 -11.65
N TYR A 230 6.87 -29.86 -11.76
CA TYR A 230 7.75 -28.82 -12.31
C TYR A 230 8.79 -29.46 -13.25
N ASN A 231 8.32 -29.86 -14.43
CA ASN A 231 9.20 -30.07 -15.58
C ASN A 231 9.62 -28.70 -16.12
N GLY A 232 10.90 -28.38 -15.95
CA GLY A 232 11.52 -27.17 -16.49
C GLY A 232 11.36 -27.11 -18.00
N SER A 233 10.58 -26.13 -18.47
CA SER A 233 10.61 -25.68 -19.86
C SER A 233 11.34 -24.35 -19.89
N ALA A 234 12.54 -24.36 -20.46
CA ALA A 234 13.34 -23.18 -20.71
C ALA A 234 12.59 -22.22 -21.63
N ILE A 235 12.15 -21.08 -21.08
CA ILE A 235 11.60 -19.98 -21.87
C ILE A 235 12.78 -19.16 -22.36
N GLN A 236 13.16 -19.38 -23.63
CA GLN A 236 14.03 -18.44 -24.33
C GLN A 236 13.25 -17.16 -24.67
N PRO A 237 13.74 -15.96 -24.33
CA PRO A 237 13.07 -14.72 -24.70
C PRO A 237 13.25 -14.46 -26.20
N LYS A 238 12.13 -14.42 -26.94
CA LYS A 238 12.08 -13.88 -28.29
C LYS A 238 12.34 -12.37 -28.24
N VAL A 239 13.53 -11.97 -28.67
CA VAL A 239 13.86 -10.59 -28.99
C VAL A 239 12.98 -10.18 -30.18
N LYS A 240 12.05 -9.25 -29.95
CA LYS A 240 11.31 -8.59 -31.04
C LYS A 240 12.08 -7.34 -31.46
N ASP A 241 12.47 -7.33 -32.73
CA ASP A 241 13.08 -6.20 -33.41
C ASP A 241 12.28 -4.92 -33.22
N ARG A 242 12.99 -3.84 -32.92
CA ARG A 242 12.47 -2.53 -32.52
C ARG A 242 12.73 -1.49 -33.61
N SER A 243 12.30 -1.77 -34.85
CA SER A 243 12.60 -0.94 -36.02
C SER A 243 11.56 0.12 -36.40
N ASP A 244 10.35 0.16 -35.80
CA ASP A 244 9.25 0.97 -36.37
C ASP A 244 8.66 2.05 -35.44
N MET A 245 9.50 2.89 -34.84
CA MET A 245 9.01 4.12 -34.19
C MET A 245 9.80 5.36 -34.59
N ASN A 246 9.70 5.72 -35.88
CA ASN A 246 9.96 7.08 -36.35
C ASN A 246 8.77 7.54 -37.21
N ARG A 247 7.67 7.94 -36.54
CA ARG A 247 6.56 8.65 -37.19
C ARG A 247 6.44 10.04 -36.60
N SER A 248 7.03 10.96 -37.33
CA SER A 248 6.96 12.42 -37.31
C SER A 248 5.64 12.99 -36.77
N PHE A 249 5.73 13.68 -35.62
CA PHE A 249 4.70 14.60 -35.14
C PHE A 249 4.91 15.98 -35.78
N ALA A 250 4.06 16.32 -36.74
CA ALA A 250 3.93 17.69 -37.24
C ALA A 250 3.06 18.52 -36.26
N PRO A 251 3.48 19.73 -35.86
CA PRO A 251 2.69 20.58 -34.97
C PRO A 251 1.52 21.23 -35.74
N LYS A 252 0.29 20.99 -35.26
CA LYS A 252 -0.92 21.61 -35.77
C LYS A 252 -1.02 23.07 -35.31
N GLY A 253 -0.89 23.99 -36.27
CA GLY A 253 -1.69 25.21 -36.43
C GLY A 253 -1.93 26.11 -35.21
N ALA A 254 -1.07 27.11 -35.03
CA ALA A 254 -1.37 28.28 -34.22
C ALA A 254 -2.41 29.17 -34.94
N LYS A 255 -3.54 29.44 -34.28
CA LYS A 255 -4.55 30.41 -34.76
C LYS A 255 -4.09 31.85 -34.45
N PRO A 256 -4.20 32.80 -35.40
CA PRO A 256 -3.83 34.19 -35.17
C PRO A 256 -4.81 34.90 -34.21
N LYS A 257 -4.25 35.69 -33.28
CA LYS A 257 -5.00 36.56 -32.36
C LYS A 257 -5.54 37.77 -33.14
N LYS A 258 -6.86 38.01 -33.06
CA LYS A 258 -7.49 39.24 -33.56
C LYS A 258 -7.11 40.41 -32.65
N SER A 259 -6.57 41.47 -33.24
CA SER A 259 -6.27 42.75 -32.61
C SER A 259 -7.55 43.49 -32.22
N ALA A 260 -7.55 44.10 -31.03
CA ALA A 260 -8.63 44.94 -30.54
C ALA A 260 -8.55 46.34 -31.17
N LYS A 261 -9.69 46.84 -31.65
CA LYS A 261 -9.89 48.22 -32.09
C LYS A 261 -9.89 49.14 -30.85
N THR A 262 -8.98 50.11 -30.84
CA THR A 262 -9.08 51.32 -30.03
C THR A 262 -10.07 52.27 -30.70
N TYR A 263 -11.11 52.67 -29.96
CA TYR A 263 -11.93 53.83 -30.32
C TYR A 263 -11.29 55.06 -29.69
N SER A 264 -11.18 56.11 -30.51
CA SER A 264 -10.65 57.44 -30.23
C SER A 264 -11.42 58.20 -29.15
#